data_AF-A0A167FMF4-F1
#
_entry.id   AF-A0A167FMF4-F1
#
_cell.length_a   1.000
_cell.length_b   1.000
_cell.length_c   1.000
_cell.angle_alpha   90.00
_cell.angle_beta   90.00
_cell.angle_gamma   90.00
#
_symmetry.space_group_name_H-M   'P 1'
#
loop_
_entity.id
_entity.type
_entity.pdbx_description
1 polymer ?
#
loop_
_entity_poly.entity_id
_entity_poly.type
_entity_poly.pdbx_seq_one_letter_code
_entity_poly.pdbx_strand_id
1 'polypeptide(L)'
;MSSSTKAYKDRNFLAVIGDEDSVTGLLLAGIGHVSDNDGERTKNFLVVDAKTATEKIEKAFEEYTTREDIAVLLINQHVSLSDEY
;
A
#
# COMPACT_ATOMS: atom_id res chain seq x y z
N MET A 1 29.44 -15.69 6.37
CA MET A 1 28.81 -14.42 5.91
C MET A 1 27.76 -14.74 4.86
N SER A 2 26.51 -15.04 5.25
CA SER A 2 25.41 -15.34 4.31
C SER A 2 24.05 -15.06 4.97
N SER A 3 23.80 -13.80 5.35
CA SER A 3 22.56 -13.40 6.05
C SER A 3 21.85 -12.20 5.42
N SER A 4 22.17 -11.80 4.20
CA SER A 4 21.61 -10.59 3.56
C SER A 4 20.67 -10.85 2.38
N THR A 5 20.51 -12.10 1.91
CA THR A 5 19.70 -12.40 0.69
C THR A 5 18.29 -12.94 0.98
N LYS A 6 17.96 -13.33 2.22
CA LYS A 6 16.64 -13.93 2.53
C LYS A 6 15.51 -12.92 2.71
N ALA A 7 15.78 -11.72 3.23
CA ALA A 7 14.74 -10.78 3.66
C ALA A 7 13.88 -10.16 2.53
N TYR A 8 14.32 -10.30 1.27
CA TYR A 8 13.62 -9.74 0.11
C TYR A 8 12.88 -10.78 -0.72
N LYS A 9 13.12 -12.09 -0.47
CA LYS A 9 12.62 -13.16 -1.35
C LYS A 9 11.09 -13.26 -1.35
N ASP A 10 10.46 -12.81 -0.26
CA ASP A 10 9.04 -12.93 -0.05
C ASP A 10 8.28 -11.60 -0.26
N ARG A 11 9.01 -10.49 -0.53
CA ARG A 11 8.46 -9.19 -0.90
C ARG A 11 8.12 -9.14 -2.38
N ASN A 12 6.92 -9.56 -2.74
CA ASN A 12 6.53 -9.72 -4.15
C ASN A 12 5.39 -8.79 -4.58
N PHE A 13 4.74 -8.10 -3.65
CA PHE A 13 3.55 -7.31 -3.95
C PHE A 13 3.79 -5.80 -3.97
N LEU A 14 2.96 -5.13 -4.75
CA LEU A 14 2.84 -3.69 -4.79
C LEU A 14 1.62 -3.28 -3.96
N ALA A 15 1.77 -2.20 -3.18
CA ALA A 15 0.67 -1.56 -2.47
C ALA A 15 0.48 -0.12 -2.95
N VAL A 16 -0.74 0.41 -2.83
CA VAL A 16 -1.11 1.72 -3.39
C VAL A 16 -1.94 2.53 -2.40
N ILE A 17 -1.59 3.79 -2.19
CA ILE A 17 -2.42 4.79 -1.51
C ILE A 17 -2.61 5.96 -2.47
N GLY A 18 -3.81 6.13 -3.02
CA GLY A 18 -4.01 7.07 -4.11
C GLY A 18 -5.46 7.48 -4.32
N ASP A 19 -5.66 8.45 -5.20
CA ASP A 19 -7.00 8.84 -5.65
C ASP A 19 -7.64 7.75 -6.51
N GLU A 20 -8.94 7.91 -6.76
CA GLU A 20 -9.74 6.93 -7.51
C GLU A 20 -9.16 6.65 -8.90
N ASP A 21 -8.71 7.67 -9.61
CA ASP A 21 -8.18 7.55 -10.97
C ASP A 21 -6.87 6.76 -11.00
N SER A 22 -5.94 7.05 -10.08
CA SER A 22 -4.65 6.36 -10.02
C SER A 22 -4.81 4.91 -9.57
N VAL A 23 -5.62 4.66 -8.54
CA VAL A 23 -5.87 3.31 -8.05
C VAL A 23 -6.56 2.47 -9.13
N THR A 24 -7.53 3.04 -9.84
CA THR A 24 -8.22 2.34 -10.93
C THR A 24 -7.25 1.95 -12.05
N GLY A 25 -6.36 2.87 -12.46
CA GLY A 25 -5.33 2.58 -13.47
C GLY A 25 -4.38 1.47 -13.04
N LEU A 26 -3.96 1.47 -11.77
CA LEU A 26 -3.06 0.46 -11.21
C LEU A 26 -3.76 -0.92 -11.09
N LEU A 27 -5.04 -0.95 -10.71
CA LEU A 27 -5.85 -2.17 -10.71
C LEU A 27 -5.96 -2.77 -12.12
N LEU A 28 -6.18 -1.94 -13.14
CA LEU A 28 -6.21 -2.37 -14.55
C LEU A 28 -4.84 -2.89 -15.04
N ALA A 29 -3.74 -2.35 -14.50
CA ALA A 29 -2.38 -2.84 -14.76
C ALA A 29 -2.06 -4.16 -14.04
N GLY A 30 -2.98 -4.70 -13.23
CA GLY A 30 -2.82 -5.96 -12.50
C GLY A 30 -2.29 -5.79 -11.07
N ILE A 31 -2.22 -4.55 -10.55
CA ILE A 31 -1.81 -4.25 -9.18
C ILE A 31 -3.06 -4.20 -8.29
N GLY A 32 -3.26 -5.19 -7.44
CA GLY A 32 -4.44 -5.25 -6.58
C GLY A 32 -4.62 -6.57 -5.85
N HIS A 33 -3.51 -7.21 -5.48
CA HIS A 33 -3.57 -8.51 -4.82
C HIS A 33 -4.36 -8.40 -3.52
N VAL A 34 -5.24 -9.36 -3.30
CA VAL A 34 -5.97 -9.52 -2.03
C VAL A 34 -5.32 -10.70 -1.35
N SER A 35 -4.51 -10.42 -0.33
CA SER A 35 -3.88 -11.46 0.47
C SER A 35 -4.88 -12.00 1.48
N ASP A 36 -4.91 -13.32 1.63
CA ASP A 36 -5.68 -13.99 2.69
C ASP A 36 -4.70 -14.25 3.83
N ASN A 37 -4.47 -13.21 4.65
CA ASN A 37 -3.58 -13.27 5.79
C ASN A 37 -4.45 -13.51 7.03
N ASP A 38 -4.23 -14.62 7.72
CA ASP A 38 -4.93 -14.98 8.97
C ASP A 38 -6.48 -15.00 8.86
N GLY A 39 -7.02 -15.30 7.67
CA GLY A 39 -8.47 -15.36 7.41
C GLY A 39 -9.14 -14.01 7.18
N GLU A 40 -8.36 -12.92 7.20
CA GLU A 40 -8.81 -11.60 6.78
C GLU A 40 -8.30 -11.27 5.38
N ARG A 41 -9.24 -10.93 4.49
CA ARG A 41 -8.94 -10.47 3.14
C ARG A 41 -8.40 -9.05 3.20
N THR A 42 -7.08 -8.92 3.19
CA THR A 42 -6.36 -7.64 3.19
C THR A 42 -6.10 -7.19 1.76
N LYS A 43 -6.50 -5.95 1.45
CA LYS A 43 -6.30 -5.35 0.12
C LYS A 43 -5.00 -4.55 0.13
N ASN A 44 -4.23 -4.63 -0.95
CA ASN A 44 -3.02 -3.84 -1.11
C ASN A 44 -3.29 -2.46 -1.72
N PHE A 45 -4.47 -1.88 -1.51
CA PHE A 45 -4.77 -0.55 -1.99
C PHE A 45 -5.76 0.19 -1.09
N LEU A 46 -5.54 1.49 -0.94
CA LEU A 46 -6.45 2.44 -0.31
C LEU A 46 -6.79 3.53 -1.34
N VAL A 47 -8.08 3.69 -1.62
CA VAL A 47 -8.61 4.84 -2.34
C VAL A 47 -8.81 5.98 -1.34
N VAL A 48 -8.24 7.13 -1.66
CA VAL A 48 -8.33 8.36 -0.87
C VAL A 48 -9.19 9.37 -1.62
N ASP A 49 -10.15 9.91 -0.90
CA ASP A 49 -11.01 11.00 -1.35
C ASP A 49 -10.96 12.17 -0.34
N ALA A 50 -11.62 13.28 -0.66
CA ALA A 50 -11.69 14.46 0.22
C ALA A 50 -12.38 14.19 1.58
N LYS A 51 -13.00 13.02 1.76
CA LYS A 51 -13.68 12.62 3.01
C LYS A 51 -12.85 11.63 3.81
N THR A 52 -11.72 11.18 3.27
CA THR A 52 -10.86 10.20 3.90
C THR A 52 -10.05 10.88 4.99
N ALA A 53 -10.29 10.46 6.24
CA ALA A 53 -9.57 10.98 7.39
C ALA A 53 -8.07 10.65 7.31
N THR A 54 -7.22 11.59 7.73
CA THR A 54 -5.76 11.42 7.78
C THR A 54 -5.36 10.19 8.59
N GLU A 55 -6.03 9.93 9.72
CA GLU A 55 -5.82 8.74 10.56
C GLU A 55 -5.95 7.42 9.77
N LYS A 56 -6.84 7.38 8.77
CA LYS A 56 -7.04 6.20 7.93
C LYS A 56 -5.88 6.00 6.95
N ILE A 57 -5.30 7.10 6.46
CA ILE A 57 -4.13 7.09 5.56
C ILE A 57 -2.90 6.64 6.35
N GLU A 58 -2.69 7.18 7.55
CA GLU A 58 -1.60 6.79 8.46
C GLU A 58 -1.68 5.31 8.81
N LYS A 59 -2.86 4.83 9.20
CA LYS A 59 -3.07 3.42 9.52
C LYS A 59 -2.76 2.50 8.33
N ALA A 60 -3.16 2.88 7.11
CA ALA A 60 -2.85 2.11 5.92
C ALA A 60 -1.35 2.15 5.57
N PHE A 61 -0.69 3.28 5.78
CA PHE A 61 0.76 3.40 5.63
C PHE A 61 1.51 2.47 6.60
N GLU A 62 1.12 2.46 7.88
CA GLU A 62 1.70 1.54 8.88
C GLU A 62 1.44 0.07 8.50
N GLU A 63 0.21 -0.28 8.13
CA GLU A 63 -0.15 -1.65 7.70
C GLU A 63 0.69 -2.10 6.50
N TYR A 64 0.85 -1.24 5.49
CA TYR A 64 1.58 -1.61 4.26
C TYR A 64 3.10 -1.63 4.43
N THR A 65 3.65 -0.88 5.38
CA THR A 65 5.09 -0.86 5.67
C THR A 65 5.51 -1.95 6.67
N THR A 66 4.59 -2.44 7.50
CA THR A 66 4.85 -3.55 8.44
C THR A 66 4.73 -4.93 7.80
N ARG A 67 3.98 -5.02 6.70
CA ARG A 67 3.81 -6.25 5.92
C ARG A 67 5.09 -6.68 5.21
N GLU A 68 5.50 -7.94 5.44
CA GLU A 68 6.71 -8.52 4.86
C GLU A 68 6.56 -8.96 3.39
N ASP A 69 5.34 -9.01 2.86
CA ASP A 69 5.02 -9.43 1.49
C ASP A 69 4.97 -8.24 0.49
N ILE A 70 4.99 -7.00 1.00
CA ILE A 70 4.99 -5.77 0.18
C ILE A 70 6.43 -5.33 -0.12
N ALA A 71 6.73 -5.18 -1.40
CA ALA A 71 8.02 -4.73 -1.91
C ALA A 71 8.09 -3.20 -2.07
N VAL A 72 7.01 -2.63 -2.63
CA VAL A 72 6.93 -1.21 -2.96
C VAL A 72 5.55 -0.69 -2.61
N LEU A 73 5.52 0.46 -1.95
CA LEU A 73 4.33 1.25 -1.68
C LEU A 73 4.32 2.48 -2.58
N LEU A 74 3.29 2.60 -3.42
CA LEU A 74 3.04 3.75 -4.29
C LEU A 74 2.08 4.71 -3.61
N ILE A 75 2.44 5.99 -3.52
CA ILE A 75 1.61 7.02 -2.89
C ILE A 75 1.45 8.20 -3.85
N ASN A 76 0.22 8.64 -4.08
CA ASN A 76 -0.04 9.89 -4.80
C ASN A 76 0.54 11.07 -4.00
N GLN A 77 1.37 11.90 -4.63
CA GLN A 77 2.06 13.00 -3.93
C GLN A 77 1.09 13.97 -3.23
N HIS A 78 -0.06 14.26 -3.84
CA HIS A 78 -1.06 15.14 -3.24
C HIS A 78 -1.75 14.53 -2.01
N VAL A 79 -1.75 13.20 -1.88
CA VAL A 79 -2.26 12.49 -0.69
C VAL A 79 -1.26 12.53 0.46
N SER A 80 0.04 12.60 0.17
CA SER A 80 1.10 12.70 1.20
C SER A 80 1.32 14.10 1.76
N LEU A 81 0.76 15.13 1.14
CA LEU A 81 1.01 16.55 1.46
C LEU A 81 -0.06 17.18 2.38
N SER A 82 -0.74 16.37 3.20
CA SER A 82 -1.85 16.88 4.02
C SER A 82 -1.45 17.76 5.20
N ASP A 83 -0.17 17.85 5.58
CA ASP A 83 0.28 18.72 6.68
C ASP A 83 1.65 19.34 6.40
N GLU A 84 1.69 20.40 5.59
CA GLU A 84 2.69 21.44 5.74
C GLU A 84 2.12 22.79 5.30
N TYR A 85 1.10 23.30 6.03
CA TYR A 85 0.81 24.73 6.25
C TYR A 85 -0.24 24.96 7.34
#